data_AF-A0A9K3CZ54-F1
#
_entry.id   AF-A0A9K3CZ54-F1
#
_cell.length_a   1.000
_cell.length_b   1.000
_cell.length_c   1.000
_cell.angle_alpha   90.00
_cell.angle_beta   90.00
_cell.angle_gamma   90.00
#
_symmetry.space_group_name_H-M   'P 1'
#
loop_
_entity.id
_entity.type
_entity.pdbx_description
1 polymer ?
#
loop_
_entity_poly.entity_id
_entity_poly.type
_entity_poly.pdbx_seq_one_letter_code
_entity_poly.pdbx_strand_id
1 'polypeptide(L)'
;MWPAITAILTLSPLSLTSSMTTMTRPSVAAFLHAHYDTFFEAYGHLIESESYVTRRQSLKLLSDILLDRVTPGVRPVMMRFVASPSHLKLIMEQLRDPSEAIQVEAFHVFKIFAANPTKEPEIVRFLTKNKVKLLNFLSGFQVNSTDDVLVKDKGYVVSAIRGL
;
A
#
# COMPACT_ATOMS: atom_id res chain seq x y z
N MET A 1 -26.62 27.27 8.03
CA MET A 1 -25.71 26.65 9.01
C MET A 1 -26.19 25.21 9.18
N TRP A 2 -25.38 24.24 8.74
CA TRP A 2 -25.62 22.78 8.78
C TRP A 2 -26.66 22.19 7.80
N PRO A 3 -26.21 21.73 6.60
CA PRO A 3 -26.36 20.30 6.27
C PRO A 3 -25.15 19.67 5.52
N ALA A 4 -24.01 20.35 5.42
CA ALA A 4 -22.86 19.86 4.64
C ALA A 4 -21.94 18.88 5.40
N ILE A 5 -22.08 18.74 6.72
CA ILE A 5 -21.15 17.93 7.54
C ILE A 5 -21.71 16.54 7.86
N THR A 6 -23.01 16.29 7.62
CA THR A 6 -23.63 14.98 7.89
C THR A 6 -23.42 13.95 6.76
N ALA A 7 -22.84 14.35 5.62
CA ALA A 7 -22.59 13.44 4.48
C ALA A 7 -21.22 12.73 4.55
N ILE A 8 -20.36 13.06 5.53
CA ILE A 8 -18.99 12.52 5.63
C ILE A 8 -18.94 11.22 6.45
N LEU A 9 -20.01 10.85 7.16
CA LEU A 9 -20.00 9.72 8.11
C LEU A 9 -20.75 8.46 7.67
N THR A 10 -21.19 8.36 6.40
CA THR A 10 -21.83 7.13 5.88
C THR A 10 -21.29 6.71 4.51
N LEU A 11 -19.98 6.88 4.29
CA LEU A 11 -19.35 6.44 3.05
C LEU A 11 -19.02 4.95 3.13
N SER A 12 -19.87 4.15 2.50
CA SER A 12 -19.57 2.76 2.19
C SER A 12 -18.28 2.67 1.37
N PRO A 13 -17.48 1.59 1.49
CA PRO A 13 -16.24 1.35 0.74
C PRO A 13 -16.27 1.72 -0.75
N LEU A 14 -17.42 1.54 -1.40
CA LEU A 14 -17.65 1.75 -2.83
C LEU A 14 -17.81 3.22 -3.24
N SER A 15 -18.16 4.09 -2.29
CA SER A 15 -18.33 5.53 -2.54
C SER A 15 -17.00 6.30 -2.55
N LEU A 16 -16.00 5.81 -1.81
CA LEU A 16 -14.62 6.33 -1.85
C LEU A 16 -13.96 6.06 -3.20
N THR A 17 -14.11 4.85 -3.75
CA THR A 17 -13.55 4.49 -5.07
C THR A 17 -14.21 5.25 -6.21
N SER A 18 -15.53 5.50 -6.12
CA SER A 18 -16.28 6.24 -7.15
C SER A 18 -16.03 7.75 -7.12
N SER A 19 -15.68 8.31 -5.96
CA SER A 19 -15.30 9.72 -5.86
C SER A 19 -13.90 9.97 -6.46
N MET A 20 -12.97 9.02 -6.31
CA MET A 20 -11.64 9.11 -6.92
C MET A 20 -11.66 9.05 -8.45
N THR A 21 -12.61 8.31 -9.05
CA THR A 21 -12.73 8.20 -10.53
C THR A 21 -13.37 9.41 -11.19
N THR A 22 -14.04 10.29 -10.42
CA THR A 22 -14.72 11.49 -10.94
C THR A 22 -13.93 12.78 -10.69
N MET A 23 -12.88 12.75 -9.88
CA MET A 23 -11.98 13.88 -9.66
C MET A 23 -10.95 14.01 -10.78
N THR A 24 -10.69 15.25 -11.24
CA THR A 24 -9.56 15.52 -12.12
C THR A 24 -8.24 15.17 -11.40
N ARG A 25 -7.27 14.59 -12.11
CA ARG A 25 -5.97 14.15 -11.54
C ARG A 25 -5.30 15.16 -10.59
N PRO A 26 -5.25 16.49 -10.88
CA PRO A 26 -4.66 17.49 -9.98
C PRO A 26 -5.40 17.64 -8.63
N SER A 27 -6.69 17.27 -8.57
CA SER A 27 -7.54 17.40 -7.38
C SER A 27 -7.35 16.25 -6.38
N VAL A 28 -6.94 15.07 -6.86
CA VAL A 28 -6.74 13.87 -6.03
C VAL A 28 -5.57 14.05 -5.06
N ALA A 29 -4.44 14.60 -5.53
CA ALA A 29 -3.29 14.84 -4.67
C ALA A 29 -3.59 15.86 -3.57
N ALA A 30 -4.30 16.95 -3.90
CA ALA A 30 -4.70 17.96 -2.93
C ALA A 30 -5.64 17.38 -1.86
N PHE A 31 -6.61 16.55 -2.26
CA PHE A 31 -7.50 15.86 -1.34
C PHE A 31 -6.75 14.90 -0.40
N LEU A 32 -5.85 14.07 -0.94
CA LEU A 32 -5.04 13.14 -0.16
C LEU A 32 -4.12 13.86 0.82
N HIS A 33 -3.63 15.04 0.48
CA HIS A 33 -2.86 15.87 1.42
C HIS A 33 -3.72 16.42 2.54
N ALA A 34 -4.86 17.02 2.20
CA ALA A 34 -5.74 17.67 3.18
C ALA A 34 -6.39 16.68 4.15
N HIS A 35 -6.64 15.45 3.71
CA HIS A 35 -7.38 14.43 4.46
C HIS A 35 -6.58 13.16 4.72
N TYR A 36 -5.24 13.25 4.70
CA TYR A 36 -4.35 12.09 4.74
C TYR A 36 -4.70 11.10 5.86
N ASP A 37 -4.76 11.57 7.10
CA ASP A 37 -4.91 10.69 8.27
C ASP A 37 -6.27 9.99 8.27
N THR A 38 -7.35 10.76 8.08
CA THR A 38 -8.73 10.23 8.01
C THR A 38 -8.93 9.30 6.81
N PHE A 39 -8.29 9.61 5.68
CA PHE A 39 -8.37 8.78 4.48
C PHE A 39 -7.67 7.44 4.69
N PHE A 40 -6.41 7.43 5.14
CA PHE A 40 -5.64 6.20 5.29
C PHE A 40 -6.10 5.34 6.47
N GLU A 41 -6.68 5.95 7.51
CA GLU A 41 -7.39 5.21 8.56
C GLU A 41 -8.59 4.46 7.98
N ALA A 42 -9.49 5.15 7.26
CA ALA A 42 -10.63 4.50 6.61
C ALA A 42 -10.20 3.49 5.53
N TYR A 43 -9.13 3.77 4.80
CA TYR A 43 -8.58 2.88 3.78
C TYR A 43 -8.00 1.60 4.39
N GLY A 44 -7.44 1.67 5.60
CA GLY A 44 -7.00 0.49 6.35
C GLY A 44 -8.11 -0.54 6.50
N HIS A 45 -9.33 -0.10 6.83
CA HIS A 45 -10.49 -0.99 6.93
C HIS A 45 -10.88 -1.65 5.60
N LEU A 46 -10.57 -1.04 4.45
CA LEU A 46 -10.77 -1.66 3.14
C LEU A 46 -9.78 -2.79 2.87
N ILE A 47 -8.54 -2.61 3.34
CA ILE A 47 -7.49 -3.62 3.23
C ILE A 47 -7.76 -4.79 4.18
N GLU A 48 -8.36 -4.54 5.33
CA GLU A 48 -8.71 -5.56 6.33
C GLU A 48 -10.12 -6.15 6.14
N SER A 49 -10.84 -5.76 5.09
CA SER A 49 -12.21 -6.21 4.84
C SER A 49 -12.32 -7.74 4.77
N GLU A 50 -13.40 -8.33 5.27
CA GLU A 50 -13.64 -9.77 5.08
C GLU A 50 -13.89 -10.13 3.60
N SER A 51 -14.37 -9.17 2.80
CA SER A 51 -14.60 -9.34 1.37
C SER A 51 -13.27 -9.45 0.62
N TYR A 52 -13.00 -10.64 0.07
CA TYR A 52 -11.87 -10.91 -0.81
C TYR A 52 -11.72 -9.88 -1.93
N VAL A 53 -12.83 -9.56 -2.62
CA VAL A 53 -12.83 -8.61 -3.74
C VAL A 53 -12.43 -7.21 -3.25
N THR A 54 -12.98 -6.79 -2.10
CA THR A 54 -12.66 -5.48 -1.52
C THR A 54 -11.19 -5.38 -1.14
N ARG A 55 -10.63 -6.38 -0.43
CA ARG A 55 -9.20 -6.39 -0.07
C ARG A 55 -8.29 -6.36 -1.29
N ARG A 56 -8.57 -7.22 -2.27
CA ARG A 56 -7.72 -7.33 -3.45
C ARG A 56 -7.72 -6.03 -4.25
N GLN A 57 -8.90 -5.45 -4.49
CA GLN A 57 -9.01 -4.23 -5.28
C GLN A 57 -8.49 -3.00 -4.53
N SER A 58 -8.63 -2.95 -3.20
CA SER A 58 -8.05 -1.87 -2.40
C SER A 58 -6.52 -1.92 -2.41
N LEU A 59 -5.91 -3.11 -2.27
CA LEU A 59 -4.45 -3.24 -2.38
C LEU A 59 -3.92 -2.85 -3.75
N LYS A 60 -4.58 -3.30 -4.82
CA LYS A 60 -4.23 -2.93 -6.19
C LYS A 60 -4.26 -1.41 -6.38
N LEU A 61 -5.40 -0.80 -6.04
CA LEU A 61 -5.60 0.64 -6.16
C LEU A 61 -4.59 1.44 -5.32
N LEU A 62 -4.28 0.98 -4.11
CA LEU A 62 -3.26 1.60 -3.28
C LEU A 62 -1.89 1.59 -3.95
N SER A 63 -1.49 0.46 -4.54
CA SER A 63 -0.22 0.38 -5.26
C SER A 63 -0.17 1.33 -6.45
N ASP A 64 -1.26 1.45 -7.21
CA ASP A 64 -1.39 2.33 -8.37
C ASP A 64 -1.29 3.81 -7.95
N ILE A 65 -1.96 4.20 -6.86
CA ILE A 65 -1.88 5.55 -6.30
C ILE A 65 -0.45 5.87 -5.85
N LEU A 66 0.18 4.99 -5.07
CA LEU A 66 1.50 5.28 -4.51
C LEU A 66 2.61 5.29 -5.56
N LEU A 67 2.43 4.57 -6.67
CA LEU A 67 3.37 4.52 -7.80
C LEU A 67 3.06 5.57 -8.87
N ASP A 68 2.00 6.35 -8.74
CA ASP A 68 1.66 7.40 -9.70
C ASP A 68 2.72 8.51 -9.67
N ARG A 69 3.54 8.52 -10.73
CA ARG A 69 4.56 9.56 -10.97
C ARG A 69 4.06 10.70 -11.84
N VAL A 70 2.90 10.53 -12.47
CA VAL A 70 2.34 11.49 -13.42
C VAL A 70 1.55 12.57 -12.68
N THR A 71 0.83 12.20 -11.62
CA THR A 71 0.04 13.16 -10.86
C THR A 71 0.92 14.00 -9.91
N PRO A 72 1.01 15.33 -10.13
CA PRO A 72 1.79 16.21 -9.26
C PRO A 72 1.26 16.18 -7.82
N GLY A 73 2.18 16.13 -6.85
CA GLY A 73 1.82 16.14 -5.43
C GLY A 73 1.54 14.76 -4.81
N VAL A 74 1.50 13.68 -5.59
CA VAL A 74 1.35 12.32 -5.01
C VAL A 74 2.63 11.83 -4.33
N ARG A 75 3.82 12.20 -4.85
CA ARG A 75 5.10 11.76 -4.27
C ARG A 75 5.22 12.06 -2.76
N PRO A 76 4.90 13.26 -2.24
CA PRO A 76 4.91 13.51 -0.81
C PRO A 76 3.92 12.64 0.00
N VAL A 77 2.75 12.29 -0.57
CA VAL A 77 1.81 11.33 0.05
C VAL A 77 2.46 9.96 0.17
N MET A 78 3.09 9.48 -0.91
CA MET A 78 3.80 8.20 -0.90
C MET A 78 4.96 8.19 0.11
N MET A 79 5.74 9.26 0.18
CA MET A 79 6.83 9.37 1.16
C MET A 79 6.30 9.33 2.61
N ARG A 80 5.19 10.02 2.90
CA ARG A 80 4.53 9.95 4.22
C ARG A 80 3.99 8.55 4.50
N PHE A 81 3.49 7.85 3.48
CA PHE A 81 2.97 6.49 3.63
C PHE A 81 4.06 5.49 4.01
N VAL A 82 5.20 5.52 3.29
CA VAL A 82 6.30 4.58 3.53
C VAL A 82 7.14 4.89 4.78
N ALA A 83 6.96 6.07 5.37
CA ALA A 83 7.56 6.44 6.65
C ALA A 83 6.82 5.87 7.86
N SER A 84 5.58 5.35 7.68
CA SER A 84 4.72 4.88 8.77
C SER A 84 4.93 3.39 9.10
N PRO A 85 5.33 3.03 10.33
CA PRO A 85 5.45 1.63 10.76
C PRO A 85 4.11 0.91 10.80
N SER A 86 3.02 1.62 11.12
CA SER A 86 1.66 1.08 11.14
C SER A 86 1.23 0.64 9.73
N HIS A 87 1.53 1.45 8.71
CA HIS A 87 1.26 1.08 7.32
C HIS A 87 2.11 -0.11 6.88
N LEU A 88 3.40 -0.14 7.24
CA LEU A 88 4.25 -1.30 6.94
C LEU A 88 3.68 -2.57 7.57
N LYS A 89 3.26 -2.51 8.83
CA LYS A 89 2.67 -3.64 9.55
C LYS A 89 1.41 -4.14 8.84
N LEU A 90 0.48 -3.23 8.52
CA LEU A 90 -0.77 -3.55 7.80
C LEU A 90 -0.47 -4.32 6.50
N ILE A 91 0.45 -3.82 5.68
CA ILE A 91 0.80 -4.46 4.40
C ILE A 91 1.51 -5.80 4.62
N MET A 92 2.40 -5.91 5.62
CA MET A 92 3.09 -7.15 5.94
C MET A 92 2.16 -8.25 6.48
N GLU A 93 1.03 -7.88 7.08
CA GLU A 93 -0.02 -8.84 7.45
C GLU A 93 -0.71 -9.43 6.21
N GLN A 94 -0.98 -8.61 5.19
CA GLN A 94 -1.58 -9.08 3.93
C GLN A 94 -0.66 -10.01 3.12
N LEU A 95 0.67 -9.91 3.28
CA LEU A 95 1.61 -10.87 2.67
C LEU A 95 1.42 -12.31 3.17
N ARG A 96 0.71 -12.51 4.28
CA ARG A 96 0.42 -13.82 4.86
C ARG A 96 -0.97 -14.34 4.50
N ASP A 97 -1.75 -13.62 3.70
CA ASP A 97 -3.08 -14.05 3.28
C ASP A 97 -2.98 -15.38 2.51
N PRO A 98 -3.91 -16.33 2.70
CA PRO A 98 -3.89 -17.61 1.99
C PRO A 98 -4.04 -17.46 0.47
N SER A 99 -4.59 -16.35 -0.03
CA SER A 99 -4.75 -16.08 -1.45
C SER A 99 -3.46 -15.54 -2.05
N GLU A 100 -2.89 -16.28 -3.01
CA GLU A 100 -1.74 -15.82 -3.80
C GLU A 100 -2.01 -14.46 -4.49
N ALA A 101 -3.24 -14.24 -4.95
CA ALA A 101 -3.62 -13.00 -5.59
C ALA A 101 -3.54 -11.79 -4.63
N ILE A 102 -3.93 -11.96 -3.36
CA ILE A 102 -3.78 -10.92 -2.34
C ILE A 102 -2.29 -10.72 -2.00
N GLN A 103 -1.53 -11.80 -1.87
CA GLN A 103 -0.09 -11.72 -1.60
C GLN A 103 0.64 -10.92 -2.69
N VAL A 104 0.27 -11.10 -3.96
CA VAL A 104 0.85 -10.35 -5.10
C VAL A 104 0.53 -8.86 -5.00
N GLU A 105 -0.72 -8.47 -4.76
CA GLU A 105 -1.09 -7.05 -4.63
C GLU A 105 -0.43 -6.41 -3.39
N ALA A 106 -0.38 -7.14 -2.27
CA ALA A 106 0.34 -6.71 -1.07
C ALA A 106 1.84 -6.56 -1.32
N PHE A 107 2.45 -7.45 -2.11
CA PHE A 107 3.85 -7.34 -2.51
C PHE A 107 4.12 -6.08 -3.34
N HIS A 108 3.19 -5.69 -4.24
CA HIS A 108 3.31 -4.46 -5.01
C HIS A 108 3.30 -3.19 -4.15
N VAL A 109 2.62 -3.19 -3.01
CA VAL A 109 2.72 -2.10 -2.03
C VAL A 109 4.00 -2.23 -1.19
N PHE A 110 4.33 -3.43 -0.72
CA PHE A 110 5.50 -3.69 0.12
C PHE A 110 6.81 -3.32 -0.57
N LYS A 111 6.95 -3.57 -1.87
CA LYS A 111 8.17 -3.24 -2.61
C LYS A 111 8.52 -1.75 -2.55
N ILE A 112 7.53 -0.87 -2.39
CA ILE A 112 7.73 0.58 -2.26
C ILE A 112 8.46 0.92 -0.96
N PHE A 113 8.12 0.25 0.15
CA PHE A 113 8.86 0.37 1.41
C PHE A 113 10.30 -0.13 1.25
N ALA A 114 10.50 -1.30 0.64
CA ALA A 114 11.81 -1.89 0.44
C ALA A 114 12.70 -1.05 -0.49
N ALA A 115 12.12 -0.43 -1.51
CA ALA A 115 12.80 0.39 -2.50
C ALA A 115 13.11 1.82 -2.05
N ASN A 116 12.50 2.31 -0.97
CA ASN A 116 12.80 3.64 -0.46
C ASN A 116 14.28 3.73 -0.03
N PRO A 117 15.13 4.56 -0.66
CA PRO A 117 16.55 4.68 -0.29
C PRO A 117 16.73 5.40 1.05
N THR A 118 15.79 6.26 1.44
CA THR A 118 15.80 7.05 2.67
C THR A 118 14.74 6.51 3.63
N LYS A 119 14.93 5.27 4.09
CA LYS A 119 14.01 4.64 5.05
C LYS A 119 14.17 5.30 6.41
N GLU A 120 13.05 5.56 7.08
CA GLU A 120 13.08 6.01 8.47
C GLU A 120 13.74 4.94 9.38
N PRO A 121 14.48 5.32 10.44
CA PRO A 121 15.17 4.38 11.32
C PRO A 121 14.23 3.32 11.92
N GLU A 122 12.98 3.69 12.18
CA GLU A 122 11.98 2.77 12.69
C GLU A 122 11.54 1.71 11.67
N ILE A 123 11.42 2.10 10.39
CA ILE A 123 11.13 1.17 9.29
C ILE A 123 12.28 0.18 9.14
N VAL A 124 13.53 0.66 9.17
CA VAL A 124 14.73 -0.21 9.15
C VAL A 124 14.68 -1.18 10.32
N ARG A 125 14.50 -0.69 11.55
CA ARG A 125 14.40 -1.52 12.76
C ARG A 125 13.32 -2.60 12.64
N PHE A 126 12.15 -2.25 12.13
CA PHE A 126 11.03 -3.18 11.96
C PHE A 126 11.36 -4.27 10.94
N LEU A 127 11.92 -3.91 9.78
CA LEU A 127 12.32 -4.84 8.74
C LEU A 127 13.46 -5.75 9.21
N THR A 128 14.47 -5.21 9.91
CA THR A 128 15.60 -5.99 10.45
C THR A 128 15.11 -7.02 11.46
N LYS A 129 14.18 -6.66 12.36
CA LYS A 129 13.57 -7.60 13.32
C LYS A 129 12.84 -8.77 12.64
N ASN A 130 12.27 -8.55 11.46
CA ASN A 130 11.51 -9.55 10.70
C ASN A 130 12.30 -10.16 9.53
N LYS A 131 13.58 -9.80 9.36
CA LYS A 131 14.41 -10.10 8.18
C LYS A 131 14.39 -11.57 7.79
N VAL A 132 14.63 -12.47 8.75
CA VAL A 132 14.67 -13.92 8.51
C VAL A 132 13.30 -14.43 8.00
N LYS A 133 12.21 -14.02 8.63
CA LYS A 133 10.85 -14.44 8.25
C LYS A 133 10.47 -13.91 6.86
N LEU A 134 10.83 -12.66 6.57
CA LEU A 134 10.60 -12.05 5.26
C LEU A 134 11.37 -12.79 4.16
N LEU A 135 12.65 -13.11 4.38
CA LEU A 135 13.45 -13.84 3.39
C LEU A 135 12.91 -15.26 3.14
N ASN A 136 12.45 -15.95 4.19
CA ASN A 136 11.83 -17.27 4.06
C ASN A 136 10.50 -17.21 3.29
N PHE A 137 9.66 -16.20 3.55
CA PHE A 137 8.47 -15.96 2.75
C PHE A 137 8.84 -15.71 1.28
N LEU A 138 9.76 -14.77 1.04
CA LEU A 138 10.17 -14.38 -0.31
C LEU A 138 10.80 -15.54 -1.08
N SER A 139 11.49 -16.50 -0.46
CA SER A 139 12.02 -17.65 -1.20
C SER A 139 10.91 -18.48 -1.86
N GLY A 140 9.77 -18.68 -1.17
CA GLY A 140 8.62 -19.43 -1.71
C GLY A 140 7.63 -18.59 -2.52
N PHE A 141 7.58 -17.27 -2.28
CA PHE A 141 6.63 -16.37 -2.92
C PHE A 141 6.75 -16.40 -4.45
N GLN A 142 5.69 -16.83 -5.15
CA GLN A 142 5.58 -16.77 -6.61
C GLN A 142 6.81 -17.39 -7.33
N VAL A 143 7.32 -18.52 -6.81
CA VAL A 143 8.55 -19.16 -7.30
C VAL A 143 8.47 -19.64 -8.76
N ASN A 144 7.27 -20.02 -9.21
CA ASN A 144 7.02 -20.49 -10.58
C ASN A 144 6.39 -19.42 -11.48
N SER A 145 6.43 -18.15 -11.07
CA SER A 145 5.86 -17.07 -11.87
C SER A 145 6.62 -16.88 -13.18
N THR A 146 5.89 -16.75 -14.28
CA THR A 146 6.42 -16.40 -15.61
C THR A 146 6.40 -14.89 -15.87
N ASP A 147 6.00 -14.09 -14.88
CA ASP A 147 6.05 -12.63 -14.96
C ASP A 147 7.46 -12.13 -14.63
N ASP A 148 8.23 -11.83 -15.69
CA ASP A 148 9.60 -11.32 -15.59
C ASP A 148 9.72 -10.05 -14.73
N VAL A 149 8.69 -9.19 -14.74
CA VAL A 149 8.68 -7.95 -13.94
C VAL A 149 8.57 -8.30 -12.46
N LEU A 150 7.65 -9.20 -12.11
CA LEU A 150 7.48 -9.66 -10.73
C LEU A 150 8.74 -10.36 -10.21
N VAL A 151 9.34 -11.24 -11.02
CA VAL A 151 10.58 -11.96 -10.67
C VAL A 151 11.72 -10.99 -10.41
N LYS A 152 11.88 -9.96 -11.26
CA LYS A 152 12.88 -8.91 -11.08
C LYS A 152 12.64 -8.08 -9.82
N ASP A 153 11.40 -7.62 -9.61
CA ASP A 153 11.02 -6.83 -8.43
C ASP A 153 11.27 -7.62 -7.14
N LYS A 154 10.93 -8.92 -7.14
CA LYS A 154 11.23 -9.85 -6.04
C LYS A 154 12.73 -9.93 -5.76
N GLY A 155 13.56 -10.10 -6.80
CA GLY A 155 15.02 -10.13 -6.66
C GLY A 155 15.59 -8.85 -6.05
N TYR A 156 15.07 -7.70 -6.47
CA TYR A 156 15.44 -6.40 -5.90
C TYR A 156 15.04 -6.30 -4.42
N VAL A 157 13.80 -6.67 -4.07
CA VAL A 157 13.32 -6.64 -2.68
C VAL A 157 14.14 -7.57 -1.79
N VAL A 158 14.44 -8.79 -2.24
CA VAL A 158 15.30 -9.72 -1.48
C VAL A 158 16.68 -9.11 -1.22
N SER A 159 17.28 -8.49 -2.23
CA SER A 159 18.59 -7.84 -2.10
C SER A 159 18.55 -6.67 -1.13
N ALA A 160 17.50 -5.83 -1.22
CA ALA A 160 17.28 -4.72 -0.31
C ALA A 160 17.13 -5.19 1.14
N ILE A 161 16.33 -6.22 1.39
CA ILE A 161 16.14 -6.79 2.74
C ILE A 161 17.43 -7.44 3.28
N ARG A 162 18.21 -8.11 2.42
CA ARG A 162 19.52 -8.67 2.81
C ARG A 162 20.53 -7.58 3.20
N GLY A 163 20.49 -6.43 2.54
CA GLY A 163 21.37 -5.30 2.79
C GLY A 163 21.03 -4.43 4.02
N LEU A 164 19.92 -4.70 4.71
CA LEU A 164 19.55 -4.07 5.98
C LEU A 164 20.44 -4.50 7.14
#